data_AF-A0A7W1UYC2-F1
#
_entry.id   AF-A0A7W1UYC2-F1
#
_cell.length_a   1.000
_cell.length_b   1.000
_cell.length_c   1.000
_cell.angle_alpha   90.00
_cell.angle_beta   90.00
_cell.angle_gamma   90.00
#
_symmetry.space_group_name_H-M   'P 1'
#
loop_
_entity.id
_entity.type
_entity.pdbx_description
1 polymer ?
#
loop_
_entity_poly.entity_id
_entity_poly.type
_entity_poly.pdbx_seq_one_letter_code
_entity_poly.pdbx_strand_id
1 'polypeptide(L)' 'MSECFNKQQTLSKAISLTGVGLHTGKEVTLTLKPAPINYGYAFVRIDLEGSPVIEADANYVVNTK' A
#
# COMPACT_ATOMS: atom_id res chain seq x y z
N MET A 1 -5.07 35.78 -2.77
CA MET A 1 -4.66 34.45 -3.24
C MET A 1 -4.80 33.50 -2.05
N SER A 2 -5.93 32.82 -1.91
CA SER A 2 -6.11 31.85 -0.81
C SER A 2 -5.51 30.51 -1.25
N GLU A 3 -4.31 30.21 -0.79
CA GLU A 3 -3.67 28.91 -0.98
C GLU A 3 -4.46 27.84 -0.21
N CYS A 4 -5.14 26.96 -0.93
CA CYS A 4 -5.73 25.76 -0.33
C CYS A 4 -4.60 24.72 -0.19
N PHE A 5 -3.86 24.77 0.91
CA PHE A 5 -2.87 23.76 1.25
C PHE A 5 -3.56 22.41 1.48
N ASN A 6 -3.51 21.54 0.48
CA ASN A 6 -4.05 20.20 0.59
C ASN A 6 -3.17 19.39 1.56
N LYS A 7 -3.69 19.13 2.76
CA LYS A 7 -2.98 18.38 3.79
C LYS A 7 -2.90 16.92 3.35
N GLN A 8 -1.75 16.27 3.57
CA GLN A 8 -1.65 14.83 3.37
C GLN A 8 -2.69 14.10 4.22
N GLN A 9 -3.21 13.02 3.66
CA GLN A 9 -4.24 12.20 4.29
C GLN A 9 -3.70 10.79 4.48
N THR A 10 -4.12 10.18 5.58
CA THR A 10 -3.91 8.77 5.87
C THR A 10 -5.17 8.20 6.48
N LEU A 11 -5.23 6.88 6.65
CA LEU A 11 -6.38 6.23 7.26
C LEU A 11 -6.49 6.60 8.75
N SER A 12 -7.71 6.76 9.25
CA SER A 12 -7.93 6.96 10.70
C SER A 12 -7.73 5.68 11.51
N LYS A 13 -7.95 4.52 10.89
CA LYS A 13 -7.75 3.19 11.47
C LYS A 13 -7.43 2.17 10.39
N ALA A 14 -6.84 1.05 10.79
CA ALA A 14 -6.59 -0.05 9.87
C ALA A 14 -7.90 -0.71 9.42
N ILE A 15 -7.91 -1.22 8.18
CA ILE A 15 -9.01 -2.01 7.62
C ILE A 15 -8.43 -3.20 6.86
N SER A 16 -9.12 -4.35 6.95
CA SER A 16 -8.75 -5.57 6.24
C SER A 16 -9.87 -6.02 5.30
N LEU A 17 -9.48 -6.59 4.17
CA LEU A 17 -10.35 -7.21 3.19
C LEU A 17 -9.73 -8.52 2.71
N THR A 18 -10.55 -9.52 2.45
CA THR A 18 -10.12 -10.82 1.93
C THR A 18 -10.74 -11.03 0.54
N GLY A 19 -9.97 -11.61 -0.37
CA GLY A 19 -10.42 -11.91 -1.72
C GLY A 19 -9.44 -12.81 -2.45
N VAL A 20 -9.67 -12.99 -3.75
CA VAL A 20 -8.84 -13.83 -4.62
C VAL A 20 -8.05 -12.95 -5.59
N GLY A 21 -6.74 -13.18 -5.71
CA GLY A 21 -5.88 -12.47 -6.65
C GLY A 21 -6.22 -12.83 -8.10
N LEU A 22 -6.54 -11.84 -8.93
CA LEU A 22 -7.03 -12.04 -10.30
C LEU A 22 -6.11 -12.91 -11.16
N HIS A 23 -4.80 -12.64 -11.16
CA HIS A 23 -3.84 -13.34 -12.01
C HIS A 23 -3.31 -14.64 -11.41
N THR A 24 -3.34 -14.79 -10.08
CA THR A 24 -2.74 -15.94 -9.39
C THR A 24 -3.77 -16.97 -8.93
N GLY A 25 -5.05 -16.57 -8.81
CA GLY A 25 -6.11 -17.39 -8.25
C GLY A 25 -5.98 -17.68 -6.75
N LYS A 26 -5.02 -17.04 -6.06
CA LYS A 26 -4.76 -17.31 -4.64
C LYS A 26 -5.64 -16.44 -3.74
N GLU A 27 -6.11 -17.01 -2.64
CA GLU A 27 -6.76 -16.26 -1.57
C GLU A 27 -5.73 -15.39 -0.84
N VAL A 28 -6.09 -14.12 -0.61
CA VAL A 28 -5.23 -13.12 0.01
C VAL A 28 -6.06 -12.24 0.94
N THR A 29 -5.49 -11.90 2.10
CA THR A 29 -5.97 -10.82 2.95
C THR A 29 -5.09 -9.59 2.77
N LEU A 30 -5.70 -8.45 2.39
CA LEU A 30 -5.06 -7.15 2.32
C LEU A 30 -5.44 -6.33 3.55
N THR A 31 -4.45 -5.82 4.27
CA THR A 31 -4.66 -4.88 5.37
C THR A 31 -4.08 -3.52 5.02
N LEU A 32 -4.93 -2.49 4.96
CA LEU A 32 -4.52 -1.10 4.80
C LEU A 32 -4.32 -0.48 6.19
N LYS A 33 -3.19 0.21 6.41
CA LYS A 33 -2.82 0.80 7.70
C LYS A 33 -2.59 2.31 7.57
N PRO A 34 -2.84 3.09 8.64
CA PRO A 34 -2.36 4.47 8.73
C PRO A 34 -0.83 4.53 8.57
N ALA A 35 -0.34 5.64 8.02
CA ALA A 35 1.06 5.89 7.78
C ALA A 35 1.45 7.33 8.17
N PRO A 36 2.72 7.58 8.56
CA PRO A 36 3.20 8.92 8.90
C PRO A 36 3.17 9.90 7.71
N ILE A 37 3.37 11.19 8.01
CA ILE A 37 3.57 12.22 7.00
C ILE A 37 4.77 11.88 6.10
N ASN A 38 4.68 12.21 4.81
CA ASN A 38 5.70 11.97 3.78
C ASN A 38 6.05 10.49 3.56
N TYR A 39 5.21 9.55 4.02
CA TYR A 39 5.44 8.12 3.84
C TYR A 39 5.14 7.64 2.41
N GLY A 40 4.26 8.35 1.69
CA GLY A 40 3.74 7.88 0.39
C GLY A 40 2.89 6.61 0.56
N TYR A 41 3.00 5.69 -0.40
CA TYR A 41 2.39 4.36 -0.33
C TYR A 41 3.48 3.30 -0.37
N ALA A 42 3.31 2.23 0.41
CA ALA A 42 4.20 1.08 0.38
C ALA A 42 3.38 -0.21 0.57
N PHE A 43 3.82 -1.27 -0.09
CA PHE A 43 3.31 -2.62 0.05
C PHE A 43 4.23 -3.43 0.97
N VAL A 44 3.65 -4.29 1.79
CA VAL A 44 4.42 -5.16 2.70
C VAL A 44 4.01 -6.61 2.48
N ARG A 45 4.99 -7.47 2.15
CA ARG A 45 4.77 -8.92 2.01
C ARG A 45 4.99 -9.61 3.35
N ILE A 46 3.95 -9.60 4.18
CA ILE A 46 4.00 -10.15 5.55
C ILE A 46 4.18 -11.67 5.61
N ASP A 47 3.91 -12.36 4.50
CA ASP A 47 4.05 -13.80 4.35
C ASP A 47 5.50 -14.25 4.14
N LEU A 48 6.43 -13.29 3.93
CA LEU A 48 7.85 -13.55 3.76
C LEU A 48 8.63 -13.19 5.04
N GLU A 49 9.72 -13.90 5.29
CA GLU A 49 10.65 -13.59 6.37
C GLU A 49 11.16 -12.14 6.26
N GLY A 50 11.23 -11.45 7.40
CA GLY A 50 11.60 -10.03 7.46
C GLY A 50 10.52 -9.06 6.96
N SER A 51 9.40 -9.55 6.42
CA SER A 51 8.27 -8.73 5.94
C SER A 51 8.72 -7.56 5.04
N PRO A 52 9.33 -7.86 3.87
CA PRO A 52 9.92 -6.84 3.03
C PRO A 52 8.89 -5.78 2.61
N VAL A 53 9.36 -4.53 2.60
CA VAL A 53 8.59 -3.34 2.24
C VAL A 53 9.00 -2.90 0.83
N ILE A 54 8.02 -2.60 -0.01
CA ILE A 54 8.21 -2.14 -1.38
C ILE A 54 7.44 -0.83 -1.52
N GLU A 55 8.15 0.28 -1.67
CA GLU A 55 7.55 1.59 -1.93
C GLU A 55 6.87 1.59 -3.30
N ALA A 56 5.73 2.28 -3.40
CA ALA A 56 5.03 2.46 -4.67
C ALA A 56 5.73 3.53 -5.52
N ASP A 57 6.98 3.24 -5.89
CA ASP A 57 7.85 4.07 -6.73
C ASP A 57 7.99 3.47 -8.13
N ALA A 58 8.00 4.32 -9.16
CA ALA A 58 8.09 3.89 -10.56
C ALA A 58 9.38 3.09 -10.86
N ASN A 59 10.47 3.35 -10.14
CA ASN A 59 11.73 2.64 -10.31
C ASN A 59 11.64 1.16 -9.90
N TYR A 60 10.63 0.78 -9.11
CA TYR A 60 10.41 -0.62 -8.71
C TYR A 60 9.41 -1.38 -9.60
N VAL A 61 8.93 -0.76 -10.68
CA VAL A 61 8.03 -1.42 -11.64
C VAL A 61 8.85 -2.31 -12.57
N VAL A 62 8.58 -3.62 -12.54
CA VAL A 62 9.30 -4.62 -13.36
C VAL A 62 8.44 -5.29 -14.44
N ASN A 63 7.11 -5.26 -14.29
CA ASN A 63 6.19 -5.85 -15.25
C ASN A 63 4.87 -5.07 -15.28
N THR A 64 4.32 -4.86 -16.48
CA THR A 64 3.06 -4.14 -16.73
C THR A 64 2.10 -4.95 -17.62
N LYS A 65 2.39 -6.23 -17.85
CA LYS A 65 1.62 -7.14 -18.73
C LYS A 65 0.75 -8.10 -17.93
#